data_AF-A0A0C9RIS6-F1
#
_entry.id   AF-A0A0C9RIS6-F1
#
_cell.length_a   1.000
_cell.length_b   1.000
_cell.length_c   1.000
_cell.angle_alpha   90.00
_cell.angle_beta   90.00
_cell.angle_gamma   90.00
#
_symmetry.space_group_name_H-M   'P 1'
#
loop_
_entity.id
_entity.type
_entity.pdbx_description
1 polymer ?
#
loop_
_entity_poly.entity_id
_entity_poly.type
_entity_poly.pdbx_seq_one_letter_code
_entity_poly.pdbx_strand_id
1 'polypeptide(L)'
;MLQSVRSAVQSASQLLYQGRYPISKMYYRLVSNIPKQPSNEISNEPIKFFGSKAATWRARDTRSGGSEDTLWFQPYVISGSLAVFLLYFCVLREENDIDKRLEGNLFDQVAGLEEVQLTVNYKYNRENGLDTSEIEKRLLELGVDIKLLDIR
;
A
#
# COMPACT_ATOMS: atom_id res chain seq x y z
N MET A 1 -45.18 -18.44 36.12
CA MET A 1 -44.29 -18.73 34.96
C MET A 1 -43.59 -17.50 34.37
N LEU A 2 -44.18 -16.30 34.38
CA LEU A 2 -43.57 -15.09 33.77
C LEU A 2 -42.37 -14.46 34.51
N GLN A 3 -42.10 -14.84 35.76
CA GLN A 3 -40.95 -14.30 36.51
C GLN A 3 -39.61 -14.99 36.16
N SER A 4 -39.64 -16.26 35.75
CA SER A 4 -38.44 -17.04 35.44
C SER A 4 -37.79 -16.64 34.11
N VAL A 5 -38.58 -16.14 33.15
CA VAL A 5 -38.07 -15.67 31.85
C VAL A 5 -37.36 -14.32 32.00
N ARG A 6 -37.81 -13.45 32.92
CA ARG A 6 -37.19 -12.14 33.16
C ARG A 6 -35.82 -12.25 33.85
N SER A 7 -35.64 -13.22 34.75
CA SER A 7 -34.35 -13.49 35.38
C SER A 7 -33.33 -14.08 34.41
N ALA A 8 -33.76 -14.94 33.47
CA ALA A 8 -32.89 -15.52 32.46
C ALA A 8 -32.36 -14.47 31.46
N VAL A 9 -33.20 -13.49 31.08
CA VAL A 9 -32.78 -12.37 30.22
C VAL A 9 -31.80 -11.43 30.93
N GLN A 10 -31.93 -11.23 32.25
CA GLN A 10 -30.98 -10.45 33.03
C GLN A 10 -29.61 -11.14 33.20
N SER A 11 -29.56 -12.47 33.32
CA SER A 11 -28.28 -13.18 33.36
C SER A 11 -27.55 -13.21 32.01
N ALA A 12 -28.28 -13.28 30.90
CA ALA A 12 -27.69 -13.25 29.56
C ALA A 12 -27.07 -11.89 29.20
N SER A 13 -27.70 -10.78 29.61
CA SER A 13 -27.15 -9.44 29.39
C SER A 13 -25.94 -9.13 30.29
N GLN A 14 -25.87 -9.73 31.48
CA GLN A 14 -24.70 -9.65 32.35
C GLN A 14 -23.49 -10.45 31.83
N LEU A 15 -23.72 -11.58 31.16
CA LEU A 15 -22.66 -12.40 30.56
C LEU A 15 -22.06 -11.77 29.28
N LEU A 16 -22.81 -10.95 28.56
CA LEU A 16 -22.29 -10.18 27.42
C LEU A 16 -21.40 -8.99 27.84
N TYR A 17 -21.42 -8.58 29.11
CA TYR A 17 -20.55 -7.54 29.66
C TYR A 17 -19.23 -8.05 30.25
N GLN A 18 -19.02 -9.37 30.33
CA GLN A 18 -17.79 -9.98 30.86
C GLN A 18 -16.79 -10.44 29.79
N GLY A 19 -17.01 -10.06 28.53
CA GLY A 19 -15.98 -10.11 27.49
C GLY A 19 -14.89 -9.08 27.75
N ARG A 20 -14.00 -9.34 28.72
CA ARG A 20 -12.71 -8.64 28.86
C ARG A 20 -11.81 -9.05 27.71
N TYR A 21 -12.07 -8.51 26.52
CA TYR A 21 -11.02 -8.36 25.52
C TYR A 21 -10.00 -7.37 26.12
N PRO A 22 -8.71 -7.71 26.22
CA PRO A 22 -7.73 -6.71 26.59
C PRO A 22 -7.75 -5.67 25.47
N ILE A 23 -8.31 -4.49 25.77
CA ILE A 23 -8.11 -3.29 24.97
C ILE A 23 -6.61 -3.22 24.73
N SER A 24 -6.20 -3.42 23.47
CA SER A 24 -4.81 -3.29 23.09
C SER A 24 -4.39 -1.90 23.55
N LYS A 25 -3.52 -1.86 24.55
CA LYS A 25 -2.85 -0.62 24.91
C LYS A 25 -1.96 -0.32 23.71
N MET A 26 -2.51 0.46 22.78
CA MET A 26 -1.73 1.16 21.76
C MET A 26 -0.73 1.99 22.55
N TYR A 27 0.49 1.47 22.68
CA TYR A 27 1.61 2.23 23.18
C TYR A 27 1.90 3.28 22.11
N TYR A 28 1.19 4.41 22.17
CA TYR A 28 1.82 5.64 21.76
C TYR A 28 3.13 5.67 22.53
N ARG A 29 4.25 5.70 21.81
CA ARG A 29 5.56 6.00 22.38
C ARG A 29 5.46 7.44 22.88
N LEU A 30 4.83 7.64 24.05
CA LEU A 30 5.15 8.77 24.88
C LEU A 30 6.65 8.62 25.13
N VAL A 31 7.42 9.62 24.69
CA VAL A 31 8.75 9.85 25.21
C VAL A 31 8.56 10.09 26.70
N SER A 32 8.53 9.01 27.47
CA SER A 32 8.54 9.08 28.92
C SER A 32 9.85 9.78 29.29
N ASN A 33 9.77 10.82 30.13
CA ASN A 33 10.89 11.24 30.96
C ASN A 33 11.27 10.04 31.83
N ILE A 34 12.08 9.13 31.28
CA ILE A 34 12.77 8.11 32.05
C ILE A 34 13.62 8.91 33.02
N PRO A 35 13.46 8.77 34.35
CA PRO A 35 14.42 9.35 35.27
C PRO A 35 15.77 8.78 34.85
N LYS A 36 16.63 9.65 34.31
CA LYS A 36 18.03 9.29 34.02
C LYS A 36 18.53 8.68 35.31
N GLN A 37 18.88 7.39 35.27
CA GLN A 37 19.66 6.83 36.36
C GLN A 37 20.83 7.78 36.58
N PRO A 38 21.16 8.09 37.85
CA PRO A 38 22.23 9.03 38.15
C PRO A 38 23.45 8.60 37.35
N SER A 39 24.01 9.57 36.64
CA SER A 39 25.21 9.46 35.84
C SER A 39 26.25 8.63 36.57
N ASN A 40 26.34 7.34 36.23
CA ASN A 40 27.62 6.68 36.34
C ASN A 40 28.49 7.43 35.33
N GLU A 41 29.51 8.07 35.87
CA GLU A 41 30.51 8.88 35.21
C GLU A 41 30.72 8.44 33.76
N ILE A 42 30.80 9.41 32.84
CA ILE A 42 31.25 9.18 31.47
C ILE A 42 32.72 8.73 31.57
N SER A 43 32.90 7.46 31.89
CA SER A 43 34.21 6.84 31.99
C SER A 43 34.73 6.72 30.56
N ASN A 44 35.97 7.16 30.33
CA ASN A 44 36.67 6.97 29.06
C ASN A 44 37.05 5.49 28.81
N GLU A 45 36.56 4.58 29.64
CA GLU A 45 36.73 3.15 29.44
C GLU A 45 35.84 2.62 28.29
N PRO A 46 36.32 1.61 27.54
CA PRO A 46 35.52 0.95 26.52
C PRO A 46 34.21 0.37 27.09
N ILE A 47 33.11 0.60 26.39
CA ILE A 47 31.79 0.05 26.75
C ILE A 47 31.85 -1.47 26.72
N LYS A 48 31.59 -2.12 27.86
CA LYS A 48 31.57 -3.58 27.98
C LYS A 48 30.30 -4.15 27.34
N PHE A 49 30.48 -4.97 26.29
CA PHE A 49 29.35 -5.63 25.61
C PHE A 49 28.76 -6.77 26.45
N PHE A 50 29.61 -7.65 26.98
CA PHE A 50 29.19 -8.80 27.80
C PHE A 50 28.57 -8.32 29.13
N GLY A 51 27.34 -8.78 29.41
CA GLY A 51 26.56 -8.36 30.58
C GLY A 51 25.72 -7.09 30.36
N SER A 52 25.85 -6.42 29.21
CA SER A 52 24.96 -5.30 28.85
C SER A 52 23.60 -5.82 28.33
N LYS A 53 22.58 -4.95 28.35
CA LYS A 53 21.28 -5.25 27.71
C LYS A 53 21.40 -5.54 26.21
N ALA A 54 22.45 -5.04 25.55
CA ALA A 54 22.72 -5.31 24.15
C ALA A 54 23.15 -6.78 23.91
N ALA A 55 23.76 -7.45 24.89
CA ALA A 55 24.15 -8.86 24.76
C ALA A 55 22.95 -9.82 24.74
N THR A 56 21.82 -9.44 25.35
CA THR A 56 20.59 -10.25 25.34
C THR A 56 19.80 -10.11 24.02
N TRP A 57 20.12 -9.11 23.19
CA TRP A 57 19.42 -8.85 21.94
C TRP A 57 19.78 -9.89 20.88
N ARG A 58 18.80 -10.67 20.42
CA ARG A 58 19.08 -11.71 19.42
C ARG A 58 19.14 -11.09 18.03
N ALA A 59 20.05 -11.60 17.18
CA ALA A 59 20.15 -11.16 15.79
C ALA A 59 18.83 -11.32 15.01
N ARG A 60 18.01 -12.31 15.38
CA ARG A 60 16.67 -12.51 14.82
C ARG A 60 15.76 -11.29 15.06
N ASP A 61 15.88 -10.64 16.23
CA ASP A 61 14.97 -9.57 16.65
C ASP A 61 15.27 -8.27 15.86
N THR A 62 16.51 -8.05 15.43
CA THR A 62 16.86 -7.00 14.45
C THR A 62 16.44 -7.37 13.03
N ARG A 63 16.69 -8.63 12.63
CA ARG A 63 16.48 -9.07 11.24
C ARG A 63 15.00 -9.09 10.85
N SER A 64 14.12 -9.57 11.73
CA SER A 64 12.71 -9.79 11.41
C SER A 64 11.77 -8.75 12.01
N GLY A 65 12.29 -7.73 12.69
CA GLY A 65 11.49 -6.63 13.23
C GLY A 65 10.28 -7.11 14.03
N GLY A 66 10.48 -7.62 15.24
CA GLY A 66 9.43 -7.85 16.24
C GLY A 66 8.10 -8.41 15.71
N SER A 67 8.10 -9.62 15.17
CA SER A 67 6.92 -10.22 14.53
C SER A 67 5.90 -10.84 15.49
N GLU A 68 6.14 -10.82 16.80
CA GLU A 68 5.33 -11.61 17.75
C GLU A 68 4.08 -10.86 18.27
N ASP A 69 3.95 -9.56 18.00
CA ASP A 69 2.83 -8.73 18.50
C ASP A 69 1.77 -8.38 17.45
N THR A 70 1.79 -9.00 16.27
CA THR A 70 0.79 -8.70 15.23
C THR A 70 -0.49 -9.50 15.46
N LEU A 71 -1.61 -8.80 15.65
CA LEU A 71 -2.90 -9.46 15.82
C LEU A 71 -3.38 -10.02 14.48
N TRP A 72 -3.90 -11.24 14.49
CA TRP A 72 -4.35 -11.96 13.28
C TRP A 72 -5.46 -11.22 12.51
N PHE A 73 -6.25 -10.37 13.18
CA PHE A 73 -7.31 -9.59 12.55
C PHE A 73 -6.87 -8.24 11.98
N GLN A 74 -5.67 -7.77 12.31
CA GLN A 74 -5.11 -6.52 11.81
C GLN A 74 -5.13 -6.41 10.28
N PRO A 75 -4.66 -7.41 9.49
CA PRO A 75 -4.71 -7.31 8.03
C PRO A 75 -6.15 -7.27 7.52
N TYR A 76 -7.08 -8.01 8.11
CA TYR A 76 -8.48 -8.04 7.65
C TYR A 76 -9.21 -6.72 7.90
N VAL A 77 -8.97 -6.06 9.03
CA VAL A 77 -9.56 -4.74 9.31
C VAL A 77 -9.01 -3.70 8.33
N ILE A 78 -7.70 -3.71 8.09
CA ILE A 78 -7.07 -2.79 7.12
C ILE A 78 -7.63 -3.05 5.72
N SER A 79 -7.59 -4.31 5.26
CA SER A 79 -8.12 -4.69 3.95
C SER A 79 -9.61 -4.39 3.81
N GLY A 80 -10.41 -4.61 4.85
CA GLY A 80 -11.84 -4.28 4.85
C GLY A 80 -12.09 -2.79 4.72
N SER A 81 -11.34 -1.95 5.46
CA SER A 81 -11.48 -0.50 5.36
C SER A 81 -11.06 0.04 3.99
N LEU A 82 -9.97 -0.49 3.42
CA LEU A 82 -9.54 -0.18 2.06
C LEU A 82 -10.55 -0.68 1.02
N ALA A 83 -11.12 -1.87 1.21
CA ALA A 83 -12.11 -2.43 0.29
C ALA A 83 -13.38 -1.58 0.26
N VAL A 84 -13.89 -1.14 1.41
CA VAL A 84 -15.05 -0.23 1.49
C VAL A 84 -14.72 1.12 0.84
N PHE A 85 -13.52 1.65 1.10
CA PHE A 85 -13.07 2.89 0.47
C PHE A 85 -12.99 2.76 -1.06
N LEU A 86 -12.40 1.67 -1.58
CA LEU A 86 -12.32 1.42 -3.01
C LEU A 86 -13.69 1.17 -3.63
N LEU A 87 -14.57 0.42 -2.96
CA LEU A 87 -15.92 0.17 -3.43
C LEU A 87 -16.72 1.48 -3.54
N TYR A 88 -16.52 2.41 -2.59
CA TYR A 88 -17.07 3.75 -2.70
C TYR A 88 -16.55 4.49 -3.93
N PHE A 89 -15.22 4.51 -4.15
CA PHE A 89 -14.62 5.25 -5.27
C PHE A 89 -14.91 4.64 -6.65
N CYS A 90 -14.94 3.32 -6.76
CA CYS A 90 -15.06 2.63 -8.04
C CYS A 90 -16.50 2.39 -8.48
N VAL A 91 -17.46 2.30 -7.55
CA VAL A 91 -18.84 1.89 -7.87
C VAL A 91 -19.89 2.87 -7.38
N LEU A 92 -19.82 3.32 -6.12
CA LEU A 92 -20.90 4.13 -5.53
C LEU A 92 -20.74 5.63 -5.80
N ARG A 93 -19.53 6.10 -6.10
CA ARG A 93 -19.28 7.51 -6.43
C ARG A 93 -19.85 7.81 -7.82
N GLU A 94 -20.54 8.95 -7.93
CA GLU A 94 -20.99 9.49 -9.22
C GLU A 94 -19.80 9.59 -10.18
N GLU A 95 -20.02 9.14 -11.41
CA GLU A 95 -19.01 9.08 -12.48
C GLU A 95 -18.38 10.46 -12.68
N ASN A 96 -17.07 10.56 -12.45
CA ASN A 96 -16.34 11.81 -12.63
C ASN A 96 -16.04 12.01 -14.13
N ASP A 97 -15.93 13.27 -14.59
CA ASP A 97 -15.59 13.56 -15.99
C ASP A 97 -14.24 12.94 -16.43
N ILE A 98 -13.35 12.65 -15.48
CA ILE A 98 -12.09 11.93 -15.72
C ILE A 98 -12.34 10.44 -16.01
N ASP A 99 -13.31 9.83 -15.33
CA ASP A 99 -13.69 8.42 -15.56
C ASP A 99 -14.32 8.26 -16.95
N LYS A 100 -15.19 9.21 -17.36
CA LYS A 100 -15.72 9.30 -18.74
C LYS A 100 -14.64 9.45 -19.79
N ARG A 101 -13.56 10.15 -19.46
CA ARG A 101 -12.43 10.27 -20.37
C ARG A 101 -11.73 8.91 -20.51
N LEU A 102 -11.58 8.13 -19.45
CA LEU A 102 -10.98 6.80 -19.59
C LEU A 102 -11.82 5.84 -20.47
N GLU A 103 -13.12 6.10 -20.65
CA GLU A 103 -13.95 5.42 -21.66
C GLU A 103 -13.65 5.93 -23.08
N GLY A 104 -12.84 5.18 -23.83
CA GLY A 104 -12.54 5.48 -25.23
C GLY A 104 -11.19 4.91 -25.67
N ASN A 105 -10.80 5.17 -26.92
CA ASN A 105 -9.46 4.84 -27.38
C ASN A 105 -8.47 5.83 -26.75
N LEU A 106 -7.49 5.34 -25.99
CA LEU A 106 -6.47 6.17 -25.32
C LEU A 106 -5.74 7.12 -26.29
N PHE A 107 -5.59 6.65 -27.53
CA PHE A 107 -4.96 7.37 -28.63
C PHE A 107 -5.73 8.63 -29.05
N ASP A 108 -7.07 8.65 -28.92
CA ASP A 108 -7.89 9.81 -29.25
C ASP A 108 -7.81 10.92 -28.19
N GLN A 109 -7.41 10.56 -26.97
CA GLN A 109 -7.38 11.50 -25.84
C GLN A 109 -6.06 12.16 -25.58
N VAL A 110 -4.97 11.44 -25.82
CA VAL A 110 -3.63 12.00 -25.70
C VAL A 110 -3.14 12.29 -27.11
N ALA A 111 -3.39 13.51 -27.56
CA ALA A 111 -2.88 14.00 -28.83
C ALA A 111 -1.36 13.74 -28.92
N GLY A 112 -0.94 12.95 -29.91
CA GLY A 112 0.46 12.60 -30.17
C GLY A 112 0.98 11.31 -29.51
N LEU A 113 0.19 10.63 -28.66
CA LEU A 113 0.64 9.36 -28.07
C LEU A 113 0.76 8.23 -29.11
N GLU A 114 -0.20 8.17 -30.02
CA GLU A 114 -0.21 7.19 -31.12
C GLU A 114 0.99 7.37 -32.05
N GLU A 115 1.28 8.63 -32.43
CA GLU A 115 2.43 8.98 -33.25
C GLU A 115 3.75 8.54 -32.61
N VAL A 116 3.95 8.82 -31.31
CA VAL A 116 5.18 8.45 -30.60
C VAL A 116 5.33 6.93 -30.56
N GLN A 117 4.26 6.21 -30.26
CA GLN A 117 4.29 4.75 -30.20
C GLN A 117 4.53 4.12 -31.57
N LEU A 118 3.87 4.61 -32.61
CA LEU A 118 4.09 4.17 -34.00
C LEU A 118 5.52 4.47 -34.47
N THR A 119 6.08 5.62 -34.11
CA THR A 119 7.45 6.00 -34.47
C THR A 119 8.48 5.07 -33.82
N VAL A 120 8.30 4.75 -32.53
CA VAL A 120 9.18 3.80 -31.82
C VAL A 120 9.06 2.40 -32.41
N ASN A 121 7.84 1.94 -32.68
CA ASN A 121 7.60 0.64 -33.31
C ASN A 121 8.17 0.57 -34.73
N TYR A 122 8.05 1.65 -35.51
CA TYR A 122 8.63 1.74 -36.85
C TYR A 122 10.16 1.58 -36.81
N LYS A 123 10.84 2.32 -35.91
CA LYS A 123 12.29 2.21 -35.74
C LYS A 123 12.70 0.80 -35.34
N TYR A 124 12.03 0.22 -34.36
CA TYR A 124 12.30 -1.15 -33.90
C TYR A 124 12.08 -2.20 -35.00
N ASN A 125 10.94 -2.17 -35.70
CA ASN A 125 10.63 -3.14 -36.75
C ASN A 125 11.63 -3.04 -37.90
N ARG A 126 12.03 -1.82 -38.28
CA ARG A 126 13.00 -1.59 -39.35
C ARG A 126 14.40 -2.09 -39.00
N GLU A 127 14.83 -1.90 -37.75
CA GLU A 127 16.11 -2.44 -37.25
C GLU A 127 16.12 -3.98 -37.20
N ASN A 128 14.97 -4.60 -36.94
CA ASN A 128 14.83 -6.05 -36.82
C ASN A 128 14.37 -6.74 -38.13
N GLY A 129 14.22 -5.99 -39.23
CA GLY A 129 13.78 -6.53 -40.53
C GLY A 129 12.35 -7.09 -40.54
N LEU A 130 11.49 -6.60 -39.65
CA LEU A 130 10.07 -6.94 -39.57
C LEU A 130 9.27 -6.05 -40.52
N ASP A 131 8.06 -6.49 -40.90
CA ASP A 131 7.18 -5.72 -41.78
C ASP A 131 6.77 -4.38 -41.14
N THR A 132 6.86 -3.31 -41.94
CA THR A 132 6.56 -1.92 -41.56
C THR A 132 5.38 -1.34 -42.33
N SER A 133 4.79 -2.10 -43.27
CA SER A 133 3.77 -1.60 -44.21
C SER A 133 2.53 -1.01 -43.53
N GLU A 134 2.04 -1.65 -42.46
CA GLU A 134 0.89 -1.18 -41.69
C GLU A 134 1.20 0.08 -40.87
N ILE A 135 2.42 0.16 -40.31
CA ILE A 135 2.86 1.28 -39.46
C ILE A 135 3.05 2.53 -40.31
N GLU A 136 3.68 2.40 -41.48
CA GLU A 136 3.86 3.50 -42.44
C GLU A 136 2.52 4.06 -42.91
N LYS A 137 1.55 3.19 -43.20
CA LYS A 137 0.20 3.62 -43.61
C LYS A 137 -0.48 4.43 -42.51
N ARG A 138 -0.40 4.00 -41.24
CA ARG A 138 -0.98 4.74 -40.11
C ARG A 138 -0.27 6.06 -39.83
N LEU A 139 1.06 6.10 -39.93
CA LEU A 139 1.82 7.35 -39.80
C LEU A 139 1.45 8.38 -40.89
N LEU A 140 1.19 7.91 -42.12
CA LEU A 140 0.70 8.76 -43.21
C LEU A 140 -0.72 9.28 -42.96
N GLU A 141 -1.62 8.45 -42.43
CA GLU A 141 -2.98 8.87 -42.05
C GLU A 141 -2.96 9.97 -40.96
N LEU A 142 -1.96 9.95 -40.07
CA LEU A 142 -1.73 10.96 -39.05
C LEU A 142 -1.00 12.23 -39.58
N GLY A 143 -0.56 12.23 -40.84
CA GLY A 143 0.12 13.36 -41.47
C GLY A 143 1.61 13.50 -41.11
N VAL A 144 2.23 12.46 -40.56
CA VAL A 144 3.65 12.45 -40.18
C VAL A 144 4.50 12.11 -41.40
N ASP A 145 5.47 12.95 -41.72
CA ASP A 145 6.35 12.74 -42.87
C ASP A 145 7.45 11.71 -42.53
N ILE A 146 7.29 10.48 -43.03
CA ILE A 146 8.20 9.34 -42.79
C ILE A 146 9.65 9.70 -43.17
N LYS A 147 9.84 10.58 -44.16
CA LYS A 147 11.16 11.02 -44.60
C LYS A 147 11.94 11.71 -43.48
N LEU A 148 11.28 12.41 -42.56
CA LEU A 148 11.93 13.05 -41.43
C LEU A 148 12.41 12.04 -40.38
N LEU A 149 11.73 10.90 -40.24
CA LEU A 149 12.10 9.83 -39.32
C LEU A 149 13.34 9.07 -39.80
N ASP A 150 13.56 9.03 -41.11
CA ASP A 150 14.69 8.37 -41.75
C ASP A 150 15.99 9.20 -41.72
N ILE A 151 15.88 10.53 -41.58
CA ILE A 151 17.03 11.45 -41.58
C ILE A 151 17.75 11.48 -40.21
N ARG A 152 17.16 10.90 -39.16
CA ARG A 152 17.66 10.96 -37.77
C ARG A 152 17.86 9.60 -37.11
#